data_AF-X1CTQ9-F1
#
_entry.id   AF-X1CTQ9-F1
#
_cell.length_a   1.000
_cell.length_b   1.000
_cell.length_c   1.000
_cell.angle_alpha   90.00
_cell.angle_beta   90.00
_cell.angle_gamma   90.00
#
_symmetry.space_group_name_H-M   'P 1'
#
loop_
_entity.id
_entity.type
_entity.pdbx_description
1 polymer ?
#
loop_
_entity_poly.entity_id
_entity_poly.type
_entity_poly.pdbx_seq_one_letter_code
_entity_poly.pdbx_strand_id
1 'polypeptide(L)' 'TVLGELNLSRDILHTTGICYELEKCFYETYLLGDSLNKGNITNEAIKESFLAIDKVVDVEIEDISIQNE' A
#
# COMPACT_ATOMS: atom_id res chain seq x y z
N THR A 1 -4.69 8.89 -6.23
CA THR A 1 -4.21 8.14 -5.06
C THR A 1 -2.78 7.74 -5.36
N VAL A 2 -1.91 7.60 -4.36
CA VAL A 2 -0.50 7.18 -4.57
C VAL A 2 -0.42 5.94 -5.46
N LEU A 3 -1.26 4.93 -5.18
CA LEU A 3 -1.33 3.70 -6.00
C LEU A 3 -1.83 3.93 -7.44
N GLY A 4 -2.60 4.98 -7.70
CA GLY A 4 -3.02 5.36 -9.05
C GLY A 4 -1.90 5.98 -9.86
N GLU A 5 -1.13 6.87 -9.24
CA GLU A 5 0.02 7.54 -9.85
C GLU A 5 1.16 6.54 -10.15
N LEU A 6 1.28 5.51 -9.31
CA LEU A 6 2.23 4.41 -9.49
C LEU A 6 1.72 3.29 -10.42
N ASN A 7 0.56 3.46 -11.06
CA ASN A 7 -0.10 2.45 -11.90
C ASN A 7 -0.42 1.11 -11.21
N LEU A 8 -0.43 1.07 -9.87
CA LEU A 8 -0.71 -0.11 -9.04
C LEU A 8 -2.21 -0.33 -8.79
N SER A 9 -3.07 0.60 -9.22
CA SER A 9 -4.52 0.50 -8.97
C SER A 9 -5.17 -0.76 -9.56
N ARG A 10 -4.56 -1.35 -10.59
CA ARG A 10 -5.06 -2.59 -11.22
C ARG A 10 -4.74 -3.84 -10.42
N ASP A 11 -3.80 -3.74 -9.49
CA ASP A 11 -3.29 -4.85 -8.69
C ASP A 11 -3.93 -4.92 -7.30
N ILE A 12 -4.80 -3.95 -6.99
CA ILE A 12 -5.55 -3.91 -5.73
C ILE A 12 -6.52 -5.09 -5.69
N LEU A 13 -6.25 -6.02 -4.78
CA LEU A 13 -7.17 -7.11 -4.43
C LEU A 13 -8.26 -6.59 -3.50
N HIS A 14 -7.84 -5.87 -2.48
CA HIS A 14 -8.73 -5.38 -1.44
C HIS A 14 -8.11 -4.20 -0.69
N THR A 15 -8.95 -3.27 -0.27
CA THR A 15 -8.57 -2.22 0.68
C THR A 15 -9.59 -2.25 1.81
N THR A 16 -9.10 -2.35 3.04
CA THR A 16 -9.90 -2.19 4.24
C THR A 16 -9.43 -0.95 5.00
N GLY A 17 -10.33 -0.33 5.74
CA GLY A 17 -10.03 0.84 6.52
C GLY A 17 -10.87 0.91 7.77
N ILE A 18 -10.25 1.32 8.88
CA ILE A 18 -10.93 1.56 10.15
C ILE A 18 -10.48 2.91 10.71
N CYS A 19 -11.46 3.74 11.08
CA CYS A 19 -11.19 4.99 11.78
C CYS A 19 -11.70 4.89 13.21
N TYR A 20 -10.81 5.13 14.17
CA TYR A 20 -11.12 5.22 15.60
C TYR A 20 -11.07 6.69 16.04
N GLU A 21 -11.93 7.07 17.00
CA GLU A 21 -12.00 8.44 17.52
C GLU A 21 -12.18 9.54 16.45
N LEU A 22 -12.74 9.20 15.28
CA LEU A 22 -12.96 10.09 14.11
C LEU A 22 -11.69 10.72 13.48
N GLU A 23 -10.52 10.55 14.09
CA GLU A 23 -9.28 11.20 13.67
C GLU A 23 -8.14 10.20 13.38
N LYS A 24 -8.20 8.99 13.94
CA LYS A 24 -7.15 7.97 13.76
C LYS A 24 -7.63 6.90 12.78
N CYS A 25 -7.22 7.03 11.51
CA CYS A 25 -7.57 6.07 10.48
C CYS A 25 -6.39 5.16 10.12
N PHE A 26 -6.68 3.87 10.03
CA PHE A 26 -5.76 2.84 9.56
C PHE A 26 -6.32 2.29 8.25
N TYR A 27 -5.47 2.22 7.23
CA TYR A 27 -5.81 1.68 5.93
C TYR A 27 -4.84 0.56 5.61
N GLU A 28 -5.38 -0.56 5.15
CA GLU A 28 -4.59 -1.72 4.73
C GLU A 28 -5.03 -2.08 3.32
N THR A 29 -4.05 -2.28 2.42
CA THR A 29 -4.31 -2.60 1.02
C THR A 29 -3.47 -3.78 0.59
N TYR A 30 -4.15 -4.78 0.03
CA TYR A 30 -3.54 -5.99 -0.51
C TYR A 30 -3.34 -5.83 -2.02
N LEU A 31 -2.11 -6.05 -2.47
CA LEU A 31 -1.71 -5.94 -3.88
C LEU A 31 -1.22 -7.29 -4.42
N LEU A 32 -1.48 -7.57 -5.70
CA LEU A 32 -0.81 -8.65 -6.41
C LEU A 32 0.63 -8.24 -6.75
N GLY A 33 1.61 -8.90 -6.12
CA GLY A 33 3.04 -8.55 -6.20
C GLY A 33 3.69 -8.67 -7.59
N ASP A 34 3.03 -9.33 -8.56
CA ASP A 34 3.56 -9.53 -9.91
C ASP A 34 3.83 -8.23 -10.67
N SER A 35 3.10 -7.16 -10.32
CA SER A 35 3.22 -5.85 -10.97
C SER A 35 4.25 -4.94 -10.31
N LEU A 36 4.53 -5.15 -9.01
CA LEU A 36 5.64 -4.52 -8.30
C LEU A 36 6.98 -4.99 -8.88
N ASN A 37 7.08 -6.27 -9.22
CA ASN A 37 8.30 -6.87 -9.79
C ASN A 37 8.56 -6.56 -11.28
N LYS A 38 7.61 -5.92 -11.98
CA LYS A 38 7.71 -5.64 -13.43
C LYS A 38 8.16 -4.21 -13.77
N GLY A 39 8.37 -3.35 -12.78
CA GLY A 39 8.71 -1.94 -12.97
C GLY A 39 9.90 -1.45 -12.13
N ASN A 40 10.24 -0.17 -12.26
CA ASN A 40 11.24 0.53 -11.44
C ASN A 40 10.66 0.99 -10.08
N ILE A 41 9.52 0.46 -9.65
CA ILE A 41 8.82 0.91 -8.44
C ILE A 41 9.25 0.01 -7.29
N THR A 42 10.02 0.55 -6.35
CA THR A 42 10.44 -0.18 -5.15
C THR A 42 9.47 0.05 -3.99
N ASN A 43 9.50 -0.83 -3.00
CA ASN A 43 8.72 -0.68 -1.77
C ASN A 43 9.08 0.65 -1.07
N GLU A 44 10.35 1.05 -1.08
CA GLU A 44 10.80 2.33 -0.54
C GLU A 44 10.14 3.52 -1.25
N ALA A 45 10.08 3.51 -2.58
CA ALA A 45 9.46 4.60 -3.34
C ALA A 45 7.96 4.73 -3.07
N ILE A 46 7.28 3.59 -2.87
CA ILE A 46 5.86 3.57 -2.48
C ILE A 46 5.71 4.16 -1.07
N LYS A 47 6.55 3.72 -0.13
CA LYS A 47 6.55 4.19 1.26
C LYS A 47 6.76 5.71 1.34
N GLU A 48 7.78 6.23 0.66
CA GLU A 48 8.07 7.66 0.60
C GLU A 48 6.91 8.47 0.01
N SER A 49 6.25 7.95 -1.04
CA SER A 49 5.11 8.62 -1.68
C SER A 49 3.90 8.75 -0.75
N PHE A 50 3.65 7.76 0.11
CA PHE A 50 2.58 7.84 1.10
C PHE A 50 2.95 8.74 2.29
N LEU A 51 4.18 8.65 2.79
CA LEU A 51 4.67 9.50 3.88
C LEU A 51 4.74 10.99 3.51
N ALA A 52 4.78 11.33 2.22
CA ALA A 52 4.69 12.71 1.73
C ALA A 52 3.29 13.35 1.91
N ILE A 53 2.26 12.57 2.28
CA ILE A 53 0.92 13.08 2.55
C ILE A 53 0.86 13.58 4.00
N ASP A 54 0.58 14.87 4.22
CA ASP A 54 0.61 15.56 5.52
C ASP A 54 -0.04 14.83 6.73
N LYS A 55 -1.05 13.98 6.49
CA LYS A 55 -1.79 13.28 7.55
C LYS A 55 -1.42 11.80 7.71
N VAL A 56 -0.53 11.29 6.86
CA VAL A 56 -0.02 9.93 6.97
C VAL A 56 1.12 9.94 7.98
N VAL A 57 0.94 9.20 9.08
CA VAL A 57 1.89 9.18 10.18
C VAL A 57 2.91 8.06 10.01
N ASP A 58 2.50 6.93 9.43
CA ASP A 58 3.34 5.76 9.23
C ASP A 58 2.85 4.93 8.05
N VAL A 59 3.76 4.16 7.45
CA VAL A 59 3.52 3.27 6.32
C VAL A 59 4.42 2.05 6.45
N GLU A 60 3.80 0.88 6.47
CA GLU A 60 4.46 -0.42 6.46
C GLU A 60 4.06 -1.19 5.20
N ILE A 61 5.03 -1.88 4.60
CA ILE A 61 4.83 -2.71 3.41
C ILE A 61 5.46 -4.06 3.73
N GLU A 62 4.66 -5.10 3.69
CA GLU A 62 5.07 -6.46 4.02
C GLU A 62 4.80 -7.39 2.83
N ASP A 63 5.76 -8.26 2.53
CA ASP A 63 5.57 -9.34 1.57
C ASP A 63 4.81 -10.48 2.25
N ILE A 64 3.63 -10.80 1.73
CA ILE A 64 2.81 -11.89 2.24
C ILE A 64 3.24 -13.20 1.56
N SER A 65 4.00 -14.03 2.27
CA SER A 65 4.33 -15.37 1.81
C SER A 65 3.11 -16.29 1.91
N ILE A 66 2.67 -16.86 0.80
CA ILE A 66 1.69 -17.95 0.82
C ILE A 66 2.47 -19.21 1.18
N GLN A 67 2.33 -19.70 2.41
CA GLN A 67 2.79 -21.05 2.74
C GLN A 67 1.84 -22.03 2.03
N ASN A 68 2.32 -22.67 0.97
CA ASN A 68 1.60 -23.79 0.38
C ASN A 68 1.67 -24.96 1.36
N GLU A 69 0.53 -25.39 1.89
CA GLU A 69 0.37 -26.69 2.57
C GLU A 69 0.59 -27.86 1.58
#